data_AF-A0AB38D3S0-F1
#
_entry.id   AF-A0AB38D3S0-F1
#
_cell.length_a   1.000
_cell.length_b   1.000
_cell.length_c   1.000
_cell.angle_alpha   90.00
_cell.angle_beta   90.00
_cell.angle_gamma   90.00
#
_symmetry.space_group_name_H-M   'P 1'
#
loop_
_entity.id
_entity.type
_entity.pdbx_description
1 polymer ?
#
loop_
_entity_poly.entity_id
_entity_poly.type
_entity_poly.pdbx_seq_one_letter_code
_entity_poly.pdbx_strand_id
1 'polypeptide(L)'
;MNSARNNVLMDGLDDWVHFYRVHRLVYLANPHASVGELQAESLNTVADLVSAGLYQVGTVERGAGFVPWDIPIDEALERIRAEYVGHYDENGVWDYVAWLNLTDKGRQFAESLLPQA
;
A
#
# COMPACT_ATOMS: atom_id res chain seq x y z
N MET A 1 1.36 -1.62 17.98
CA MET A 1 1.74 -2.48 16.84
C MET A 1 0.76 -2.15 15.73
N ASN A 2 1.19 -1.53 14.63
CA ASN A 2 0.27 -1.03 13.60
C ASN A 2 -0.31 -2.21 12.80
N SER A 3 -1.56 -2.58 13.09
CA SER A 3 -2.21 -3.75 12.50
C SER A 3 -2.37 -3.62 10.99
N ALA A 4 -2.55 -2.40 10.46
CA ALA A 4 -2.69 -2.18 9.03
C ALA A 4 -1.41 -2.56 8.26
N ARG A 5 -0.24 -2.10 8.73
CA ARG A 5 1.05 -2.40 8.11
C ARG A 5 1.34 -3.91 8.05
N ASN A 6 1.12 -4.62 9.16
CA ASN A 6 1.31 -6.07 9.19
C ASN A 6 0.33 -6.77 8.27
N ASN A 7 -0.94 -6.35 8.23
CA ASN A 7 -1.93 -6.94 7.34
C ASN A 7 -1.59 -6.70 5.86
N VAL A 8 -1.04 -5.54 5.49
CA VAL A 8 -0.56 -5.30 4.12
C VAL A 8 0.53 -6.31 3.76
N LEU A 9 1.53 -6.49 4.63
CA LEU A 9 2.60 -7.48 4.45
C LEU A 9 2.06 -8.91 4.29
N MET A 10 1.07 -9.28 5.09
CA MET A 10 0.43 -10.60 4.99
C MET A 10 -0.32 -10.78 3.68
N ASP A 11 -1.07 -9.77 3.23
CA ASP A 11 -1.76 -9.81 1.93
C ASP A 11 -0.74 -9.93 0.77
N GLY A 12 0.43 -9.31 0.90
CA GLY A 12 1.51 -9.40 -0.08
C GLY A 12 2.16 -10.78 -0.25
N LEU A 13 1.94 -11.70 0.70
CA LEU A 13 2.43 -13.07 0.55
C LEU A 13 1.65 -13.84 -0.52
N ASP A 14 0.39 -13.46 -0.75
CA ASP A 14 -0.53 -14.08 -1.71
C ASP A 14 -0.43 -13.42 -3.09
N ASP A 15 -0.58 -12.09 -3.17
CA ASP A 15 -0.57 -11.35 -4.44
C ASP A 15 -0.11 -9.89 -4.27
N TRP A 16 -0.03 -9.14 -5.38
CA TRP A 16 0.16 -7.70 -5.35
C TRP A 16 -0.98 -6.99 -4.62
N VAL A 17 -0.63 -5.98 -3.84
CA VAL A 17 -1.60 -5.23 -3.03
C VAL A 17 -1.95 -3.93 -3.74
N HIS A 18 -3.19 -3.78 -4.19
CA HIS A 18 -3.66 -2.50 -4.75
C HIS A 18 -3.84 -1.46 -3.64
N PHE A 19 -3.66 -0.17 -3.96
CA PHE A 19 -3.66 0.91 -2.97
C PHE A 19 -4.97 1.00 -2.17
N TYR A 20 -6.14 0.76 -2.79
CA TYR A 20 -7.40 0.70 -2.04
C TYR A 20 -7.39 -0.32 -0.89
N ARG A 21 -6.69 -1.45 -1.03
CA ARG A 21 -6.58 -2.43 0.04
C ARG A 21 -5.80 -1.88 1.23
N VAL A 22 -4.75 -1.10 0.99
CA VAL A 22 -4.01 -0.39 2.04
C VAL A 22 -4.95 0.55 2.79
N HIS A 23 -5.68 1.40 2.06
CA HIS A 23 -6.68 2.29 2.66
C HIS A 23 -7.71 1.54 3.50
N ARG A 24 -8.26 0.43 2.97
CA ARG A 24 -9.25 -0.39 3.66
C ARG A 24 -8.70 -0.96 4.97
N LEU A 25 -7.45 -1.43 4.99
CA LEU A 25 -6.83 -1.96 6.21
C LEU A 25 -6.59 -0.86 7.25
N VAL A 26 -6.21 0.34 6.81
CA VAL A 26 -6.10 1.52 7.68
C VAL A 26 -7.47 1.91 8.25
N TYR A 27 -8.52 1.94 7.43
CA TYR A 27 -9.89 2.21 7.87
C TYR A 27 -10.38 1.19 8.91
N LEU A 28 -10.17 -0.11 8.66
CA LEU A 28 -10.57 -1.17 9.59
C LEU A 28 -9.81 -1.09 10.92
N ALA A 29 -8.55 -0.63 10.91
CA ALA A 29 -7.77 -0.41 12.12
C ALA A 29 -8.20 0.86 12.88
N ASN A 30 -8.81 1.83 12.19
CA ASN A 30 -9.14 3.16 12.72
C ASN A 30 -10.58 3.60 12.38
N PRO A 31 -11.63 2.87 12.83
CA PRO A 31 -13.01 3.07 12.36
C PRO A 31 -13.63 4.43 12.74
N HIS A 32 -12.99 5.19 13.63
CA HIS A 32 -13.45 6.50 14.10
C HIS A 32 -12.57 7.66 13.62
N ALA A 33 -11.54 7.37 12.81
CA ALA A 33 -10.70 8.42 12.24
C ALA A 33 -11.45 9.22 11.17
N SER A 34 -11.11 10.49 11.06
CA SER A 34 -11.56 11.36 9.97
C SER A 34 -10.95 10.93 8.63
N VAL A 35 -11.57 11.37 7.53
CA VAL A 35 -11.04 11.11 6.18
C VAL A 35 -9.59 11.56 6.03
N GLY A 36 -9.25 12.76 6.52
CA GLY A 36 -7.88 13.27 6.44
C GLY A 36 -6.86 12.43 7.22
N GLU A 37 -7.24 11.92 8.39
CA GLU A 37 -6.40 11.01 9.18
C GLU A 37 -6.19 9.67 8.47
N LEU A 38 -7.26 9.10 7.89
CA LEU A 38 -7.18 7.88 7.10
C LEU A 38 -6.29 8.05 5.86
N GLN A 39 -6.40 9.20 5.21
CA GLN A 39 -5.60 9.52 4.04
C GLN A 39 -4.10 9.61 4.38
N ALA A 40 -3.79 10.36 5.44
CA ALA A 40 -2.42 10.50 5.93
C ALA A 40 -1.83 9.15 6.35
N GLU A 41 -2.57 8.35 7.12
CA GLU A 41 -2.09 7.04 7.60
C GLU A 41 -1.91 6.03 6.46
N SER A 42 -2.75 6.08 5.42
CA SER A 42 -2.61 5.22 4.23
C SER A 42 -1.33 5.56 3.45
N LEU A 43 -1.05 6.84 3.23
CA LEU A 43 0.17 7.30 2.56
C LEU A 43 1.42 6.99 3.40
N ASN A 44 1.36 7.22 4.72
CA ASN A 44 2.45 6.89 5.65
C ASN A 44 2.72 5.39 5.67
N THR A 45 1.69 4.55 5.62
CA THR A 45 1.85 3.09 5.55
C THR A 45 2.62 2.67 4.30
N VAL A 46 2.30 3.25 3.14
CA VAL A 46 3.05 3.01 1.89
C VAL A 46 4.49 3.52 2.02
N ALA A 47 4.67 4.75 2.50
CA ALA A 47 5.98 5.36 2.68
C ALA A 47 6.89 4.52 3.58
N ASP A 48 6.40 4.06 4.73
CA ASP A 48 7.13 3.24 5.68
C ASP A 48 7.54 1.88 5.11
N LEU A 49 6.63 1.22 4.38
CA LEU A 49 6.88 -0.08 3.77
C LEU A 49 7.90 -0.01 2.64
N VAL A 50 7.78 1.00 1.77
CA VAL A 50 8.67 1.16 0.62
C VAL A 50 10.04 1.70 1.06
N SER A 51 10.08 2.69 1.96
CA SER A 51 11.34 3.20 2.51
C SER A 51 12.12 2.14 3.29
N ALA A 52 11.41 1.19 3.93
CA ALA A 52 12.04 0.05 4.57
C ALA A 52 12.52 -1.04 3.56
N GLY A 53 12.26 -0.86 2.27
CA GLY A 53 12.58 -1.82 1.20
C GLY A 53 11.75 -3.09 1.25
N LEU A 54 10.58 -3.07 1.91
CA LEU A 54 9.69 -4.23 2.02
C LEU A 54 8.75 -4.35 0.82
N TYR A 55 8.47 -3.24 0.15
CA TYR A 55 7.64 -3.17 -1.05
C TYR A 55 8.29 -2.30 -2.12
N GLN A 56 7.93 -2.59 -3.37
CA GLN A 56 8.04 -1.66 -4.49
C GLN A 56 6.66 -1.13 -4.85
N VAL A 57 6.59 0.12 -5.29
CA VAL A 57 5.37 0.74 -5.81
C VAL A 57 5.40 0.75 -7.34
N GLY A 58 4.24 0.55 -7.96
CA GLY A 58 4.15 0.42 -9.39
C GLY A 58 2.72 0.42 -9.91
N THR A 59 2.58 0.00 -11.16
CA THR A 59 1.29 -0.27 -11.79
C THR A 59 1.22 -1.73 -12.20
N VAL A 60 0.00 -2.23 -12.45
CA VAL A 60 -0.20 -3.54 -13.06
C VAL A 60 -0.69 -3.34 -14.48
N GLU A 61 0.06 -3.84 -15.45
CA GLU A 61 -0.24 -3.73 -16.87
C GLU A 61 -0.71 -5.07 -17.45
N ARG A 62 -1.71 -5.00 -18.32
CA ARG A 62 -2.26 -6.18 -18.97
C ARG A 62 -1.20 -6.86 -19.85
N GLY A 63 -0.81 -8.07 -19.48
CA GLY A 63 0.16 -8.89 -20.23
C GLY A 63 1.62 -8.72 -19.81
N ALA A 64 1.95 -7.68 -19.03
CA ALA A 64 3.28 -7.49 -18.45
C ALA A 64 3.32 -7.74 -16.93
N GLY A 65 2.17 -7.70 -16.25
CA GLY A 65 2.09 -7.86 -14.80
C GLY A 65 2.50 -6.58 -14.07
N PHE A 66 3.11 -6.74 -12.90
CA PHE A 66 3.58 -5.60 -12.12
C PHE A 66 4.80 -4.92 -12.78
N VAL A 67 4.69 -3.62 -12.98
CA VAL A 67 5.74 -2.74 -13.50
C VAL A 67 6.09 -1.73 -12.40
N PRO A 68 7.29 -1.82 -11.79
CA PRO A 68 7.71 -0.85 -10.79
C PRO A 68 7.84 0.54 -11.42
N TRP A 69 7.48 1.58 -10.67
CA TRP A 69 7.72 2.94 -11.12
C TRP A 69 9.20 3.30 -10.95
N ASP A 70 9.83 3.79 -12.03
CA ASP A 70 11.21 4.27 -12.02
C ASP A 70 11.27 5.76 -11.66
N ILE A 71 10.76 6.09 -10.48
CA ILE A 71 10.74 7.46 -9.92
C ILE A 71 11.09 7.43 -8.42
N PRO A 72 11.56 8.55 -7.83
CA PRO A 72 11.76 8.67 -6.40
C PRO A 72 10.48 8.40 -5.60
N ILE A 73 10.62 7.85 -4.39
CA ILE A 73 9.47 7.53 -3.53
C ILE A 73 8.60 8.74 -3.20
N ASP A 74 9.20 9.91 -2.97
CA ASP A 74 8.45 11.13 -2.68
C ASP A 74 7.56 11.54 -3.87
N GLU A 75 8.05 11.33 -5.11
CA GLU A 75 7.27 11.59 -6.33
C GLU A 75 6.15 10.56 -6.51
N ALA A 76 6.42 9.29 -6.23
CA ALA A 76 5.41 8.24 -6.24
C ALA A 76 4.29 8.50 -5.22
N LEU A 77 4.65 8.92 -4.01
CA LEU A 77 3.69 9.25 -2.95
C LEU A 77 2.86 10.48 -3.31
N GLU A 78 3.47 11.51 -3.89
CA GLU A 78 2.72 12.69 -4.34
C GLU A 78 1.76 12.34 -5.48
N ARG A 79 2.17 11.47 -6.42
CA ARG A 79 1.28 10.95 -7.46
C ARG A 79 0.08 10.21 -6.88
N ILE A 80 0.30 9.32 -5.90
CA ILE A 80 -0.79 8.61 -5.21
C ILE A 80 -1.68 9.61 -4.49
N ARG A 81 -1.09 10.55 -3.76
CA ARG A 81 -1.81 11.58 -2.99
C ARG A 81 -2.69 12.43 -3.90
N ALA A 82 -2.19 12.88 -5.05
CA ALA A 82 -2.94 13.71 -5.98
C ALA A 82 -4.24 13.04 -6.42
N GLU A 83 -4.18 11.76 -6.81
CA GLU A 83 -5.36 11.00 -7.22
C GLU A 83 -6.26 10.67 -6.02
N TYR A 84 -5.67 10.12 -4.96
CA TYR A 84 -6.40 9.61 -3.80
C TYR A 84 -7.08 10.71 -2.99
N VAL A 85 -6.38 11.80 -2.70
CA VAL A 85 -6.93 12.92 -1.92
C VAL A 85 -7.75 13.83 -2.83
N GLY A 86 -7.28 14.08 -4.05
CA GLY A 86 -7.97 14.97 -5.01
C GLY A 86 -9.30 14.43 -5.50
N HIS A 87 -9.43 13.10 -5.62
CA HIS A 87 -10.62 12.43 -6.15
C HIS A 87 -11.25 11.46 -5.12
N TYR A 88 -11.06 11.70 -3.82
CA TYR A 88 -11.46 10.76 -2.77
C TYR A 88 -12.93 10.32 -2.85
N ASP A 89 -13.85 11.27 -3.11
CA ASP A 89 -15.29 11.03 -3.18
C ASP A 89 -15.75 10.49 -4.55
N GLU A 90 -14.82 10.32 -5.51
CA GLU A 90 -15.11 9.81 -6.84
C GLU A 90 -14.90 8.29 -6.89
N ASN A 91 -16.02 7.55 -6.92
CA ASN A 91 -16.01 6.09 -6.89
C ASN A 91 -15.17 5.49 -8.03
N GLY A 92 -14.19 4.66 -7.68
CA GLY A 92 -13.39 3.88 -8.62
C GLY A 92 -12.25 4.62 -9.30
N VAL A 93 -12.06 5.92 -9.04
CA VAL A 93 -11.00 6.71 -9.68
C VAL A 93 -9.62 6.36 -9.11
N TRP A 94 -9.50 6.29 -7.79
CA TRP A 94 -8.22 6.10 -7.11
C TRP A 94 -7.97 4.66 -6.65
N ASP A 95 -8.93 3.74 -6.82
CA ASP A 95 -8.85 2.39 -6.24
C ASP A 95 -7.58 1.62 -6.66
N TYR A 96 -7.16 1.87 -7.91
CA TYR A 96 -6.03 1.23 -8.58
C TYR A 96 -4.94 2.23 -9.00
N VAL A 97 -4.86 3.40 -8.33
CA VAL A 97 -3.83 4.42 -8.61
C VAL A 97 -2.42 3.84 -8.52
N ALA A 98 -2.21 2.89 -7.62
CA ALA A 98 -0.94 2.20 -7.42
C ALA A 98 -1.16 0.76 -6.97
N TRP A 99 -0.13 -0.03 -7.20
CA TRP A 99 0.03 -1.39 -6.71
C TRP A 99 1.33 -1.50 -5.94
N LEU A 100 1.35 -2.39 -4.96
CA LEU A 100 2.51 -2.70 -4.15
C LEU A 100 2.92 -4.16 -4.39
N ASN A 101 4.18 -4.35 -4.79
CA ASN A 101 4.79 -5.67 -4.96
C ASN A 101 5.76 -5.97 -3.82
N LEU A 102 5.53 -7.08 -3.12
CA LEU A 102 6.33 -7.48 -1.97
C LEU A 102 7.74 -7.87 -2.45
N THR A 103 8.77 -7.30 -1.84
CA THR A 103 10.17 -7.65 -2.16
C THR A 103 10.56 -8.94 -1.46
N ASP A 104 11.71 -9.52 -1.82
CA ASP A 104 12.27 -10.67 -1.09
C ASP A 104 12.50 -10.36 0.40
N LYS A 105 12.95 -9.14 0.70
CA LYS A 105 13.08 -8.64 2.08
C LYS A 105 11.72 -8.53 2.77
N GLY A 106 10.72 -8.02 2.04
CA GLY A 106 9.34 -7.95 2.49
C GLY A 106 8.77 -9.33 2.84
N ARG A 107 8.99 -10.31 1.97
CA ARG A 107 8.56 -11.70 2.16
C ARG A 107 9.17 -12.33 3.41
N GLN A 108 10.50 -12.24 3.57
CA GLN A 108 11.17 -12.75 4.77
C GLN A 108 10.62 -12.12 6.06
N PHE A 109 10.38 -10.80 6.03
CA PHE A 109 9.80 -10.10 7.16
C PHE A 109 8.37 -10.56 7.44
N ALA A 110 7.51 -10.64 6.42
CA ALA A 110 6.12 -11.07 6.54
C ALA A 110 6.00 -12.52 7.06
N GLU A 111 6.82 -13.44 6.54
CA GLU A 111 6.89 -14.83 7.00
C GLU A 111 7.30 -14.93 8.47
N SER A 112 8.16 -14.03 8.96
CA SER A 112 8.53 -14.00 10.38
C SER A 112 7.39 -13.58 11.32
N LEU A 113 6.32 -13.00 10.79
CA LEU A 113 5.11 -12.63 11.55
C LEU A 113 4.13 -13.79 11.70
N LEU A 114 4.30 -14.87 10.91
CA LEU A 114 3.46 -16.06 11.02
C LEU A 114 3.71 -16.75 12.38
N PRO A 115 2.66 -17.32 13.01
CA PRO A 115 2.83 -18.14 14.19
C PRO A 115 3.84 -19.26 13.91
N GLN A 116 4.84 -19.39 14.79
CA GLN A 116 5.71 -20.57 14.78
C GLN A 116 4.85 -21.78 15.15
N ALA A 117 4.88 -22.82 14.31
CA ALA A 117 4.15 -24.06 14.53
C ALA A 117 4.66 -24.84 15.75
#